data_AF-A0A2N0R4Y8-F1
#
_entry.id   AF-A0A2N0R4Y8-F1
#
_cell.length_a   1.000
_cell.length_b   1.000
_cell.length_c   1.000
_cell.angle_alpha   90.00
_cell.angle_beta   90.00
_cell.angle_gamma   90.00
#
_symmetry.space_group_name_H-M   'P 1'
#
loop_
_entity.id
_entity.type
_entity.pdbx_description
1 polymer ?
#
loop_
_entity_poly.entity_id
_entity_poly.type
_entity_poly.pdbx_seq_one_letter_code
_entity_poly.pdbx_strand_id
1 'polypeptide(L)'
;MIALCIFKVIDAAPAAQAVTPYTTPPETPSETPPETPPETPPETPQTLPETPTETSPETSTPSQLPPQTQNANLNFPISGNGTCGVAVGSRCPDGFCCSAGGSCGEAPEHCQAGCQEEYGVCGVPDSVRNVGFQFNTCTENNTLAITFDDGPQEITETLLDNLKERNVKATFFMNGHAFQNHCIYDYAPIVQRAFKEGHQIASHTWSHPHLPLVSDEEIRYQLEFLEVAFKKMIGAIPTYFRPPFGERAGSVQNILREKGYKMVIWDIDTNDFKGDLQLATDLYNTQISKSPEPNPHIILNHDRVVITSTTLGPFEVDDALKRGYKVTTVGDCIGKPDKEDWYRDIGKPEKRDDTWKCTIEDMHGFGAAPDGTL
;
A
#
# COMPACT_ATOMS: atom_id res chain seq x y z
N MET A 1 66.87 -38.42 -31.92
CA MET A 1 66.09 -37.37 -32.60
C MET A 1 65.03 -36.93 -31.59
N ILE A 2 65.22 -35.87 -30.79
CA ILE A 2 65.21 -34.43 -31.16
C ILE A 2 63.93 -34.11 -31.96
N ALA A 3 63.09 -33.12 -31.69
CA ALA A 3 62.77 -32.17 -30.61
C ALA A 3 61.67 -31.25 -31.21
N LEU A 4 61.05 -30.40 -30.37
CA LEU A 4 60.21 -29.22 -30.72
C LEU A 4 58.80 -29.53 -31.29
N CYS A 5 57.74 -28.78 -31.00
CA CYS A 5 57.62 -27.48 -30.32
C CYS A 5 56.21 -27.28 -29.76
N ILE A 6 56.16 -26.61 -28.62
CA ILE A 6 55.02 -25.98 -27.97
C ILE A 6 54.52 -24.82 -28.85
N PHE A 7 53.20 -24.66 -29.03
CA PHE A 7 52.61 -23.32 -29.16
C PHE A 7 51.25 -23.24 -28.47
N LYS A 8 51.20 -22.24 -27.59
CA LYS A 8 50.13 -21.74 -26.75
C LYS A 8 49.27 -20.81 -27.62
N VAL A 9 47.97 -21.01 -27.69
CA VAL A 9 47.04 -19.99 -28.21
C VAL A 9 46.27 -19.45 -27.03
N ILE A 10 46.48 -18.17 -26.79
CA ILE A 10 45.86 -17.33 -25.76
C ILE A 10 44.66 -16.71 -26.46
N ASP A 11 43.44 -17.03 -26.03
CA ASP A 11 42.25 -16.33 -26.53
C ASP A 11 42.20 -14.92 -25.92
N ALA A 12 42.17 -13.95 -26.82
CA ALA A 12 42.16 -12.53 -26.53
C ALA A 12 40.76 -12.07 -26.10
N ALA A 13 40.71 -11.29 -25.03
CA ALA A 13 39.53 -10.55 -24.60
C ALA A 13 39.09 -9.53 -25.68
N PRO A 14 37.78 -9.27 -25.84
CA PRO A 14 37.29 -8.27 -26.76
C PRO A 14 37.64 -6.86 -26.27
N ALA A 15 38.06 -6.02 -27.22
CA ALA A 15 38.49 -4.65 -27.02
C ALA A 15 37.39 -3.76 -26.43
N ALA A 16 37.76 -2.98 -25.41
CA ALA A 16 36.97 -1.88 -24.89
C ALA A 16 36.75 -0.82 -25.98
N GLN A 17 35.49 -0.48 -26.24
CA GLN A 17 35.14 0.66 -27.07
C GLN A 17 35.43 1.95 -26.30
N ALA A 18 36.14 2.88 -26.95
CA ALA A 18 36.43 4.18 -26.41
C ALA A 18 35.15 5.01 -26.28
N VAL A 19 34.84 5.42 -25.04
CA VAL A 19 33.80 6.39 -24.73
C VAL A 19 34.28 7.75 -25.21
N THR A 20 33.52 8.37 -26.11
CA THR A 20 33.73 9.77 -26.52
C THR A 20 33.21 10.70 -25.43
N PRO A 21 33.88 11.82 -25.12
CA PRO A 21 33.38 12.77 -24.15
C PRO A 21 32.13 13.48 -24.69
N TYR A 22 31.03 13.41 -23.94
CA TYR A 22 29.83 14.21 -24.17
C TYR A 22 30.17 15.70 -24.05
N THR A 23 30.13 16.42 -25.16
CA THR A 23 30.12 17.88 -25.19
C THR A 23 28.74 18.38 -24.77
N THR A 24 28.69 19.18 -23.71
CA THR A 24 27.51 19.92 -23.25
C THR A 24 26.98 20.86 -24.34
N PRO A 25 25.66 20.91 -24.59
CA PRO A 25 25.05 21.93 -25.45
C PRO A 25 25.16 23.33 -24.81
N PRO A 26 25.25 24.41 -25.61
CA PRO A 26 25.28 25.77 -25.08
C PRO A 26 23.93 26.17 -24.49
N GLU A 27 23.97 26.83 -23.33
CA GLU A 27 22.83 27.43 -22.65
C GLU A 27 22.17 28.52 -23.54
N THR A 28 20.87 28.38 -23.76
CA THR A 28 20.02 29.43 -24.33
C THR A 28 19.75 30.52 -23.29
N PRO A 29 19.78 31.83 -23.64
CA PRO A 29 19.52 32.90 -22.69
C PRO A 29 18.05 32.92 -22.26
N SER A 30 17.84 33.07 -20.95
CA SER A 30 16.55 33.30 -20.31
C SER A 30 15.98 34.66 -20.73
N GLU A 31 14.90 34.67 -21.51
CA GLU A 31 14.09 35.86 -21.75
C GLU A 31 13.17 36.11 -20.54
N THR A 32 13.19 37.35 -20.06
CA THR A 32 12.43 37.86 -18.91
C THR A 32 10.99 38.18 -19.34
N PRO A 33 9.95 37.81 -18.57
CA PRO A 33 8.58 38.27 -18.87
C PRO A 33 8.42 39.77 -18.59
N PRO A 34 7.58 40.51 -19.34
CA PRO A 34 7.37 41.93 -19.13
C PRO A 34 6.47 42.21 -17.91
N GLU A 35 6.84 43.26 -17.19
CA GLU A 35 6.10 43.84 -16.05
C GLU A 35 4.71 44.36 -16.49
N THR A 36 3.67 43.96 -15.77
CA THR A 36 2.33 44.58 -15.83
C THR A 36 2.26 45.82 -14.93
N PRO A 37 1.71 46.95 -15.39
CA PRO A 37 1.54 48.17 -14.59
C PRO A 37 0.36 48.08 -13.60
N PRO A 38 0.32 48.94 -12.56
CA PRO A 38 -0.62 48.82 -11.45
C PRO A 38 -1.97 49.49 -11.77
N GLU A 39 -3.07 48.81 -11.47
CA GLU A 39 -4.41 49.43 -11.42
C GLU A 39 -4.84 49.66 -9.96
N THR A 40 -5.08 50.94 -9.65
CA THR A 40 -5.69 51.45 -8.42
C THR A 40 -7.24 51.31 -8.43
N PRO A 41 -7.88 51.28 -7.25
CA PRO A 41 -9.26 50.80 -7.06
C PRO A 41 -10.32 51.90 -7.22
N PRO A 42 -11.60 51.55 -7.39
CA PRO A 42 -12.70 52.45 -7.09
C PRO A 42 -13.55 52.02 -5.88
N GLU A 43 -14.20 53.03 -5.33
CA GLU A 43 -14.84 53.16 -4.03
C GLU A 43 -16.20 52.44 -3.87
N THR A 44 -16.52 52.18 -2.60
CA THR A 44 -17.86 51.91 -2.04
C THR A 44 -18.85 53.07 -2.28
N PRO A 45 -20.17 52.80 -2.37
CA PRO A 45 -21.05 53.40 -1.36
C PRO A 45 -22.24 52.55 -0.87
N GLN A 46 -22.37 52.52 0.47
CA GLN A 46 -23.57 52.71 1.33
C GLN A 46 -24.87 51.86 1.18
N THR A 47 -25.13 51.10 2.26
CA THR A 47 -26.37 50.92 3.07
C THR A 47 -27.70 50.37 2.49
N LEU A 48 -28.06 49.16 2.95
CA LEU A 48 -29.30 48.66 3.62
C LEU A 48 -30.67 49.36 3.41
N PRO A 49 -31.79 48.60 3.34
CA PRO A 49 -32.45 48.12 4.58
C PRO A 49 -33.03 46.69 4.57
N GLU A 50 -33.16 46.17 5.79
CA GLU A 50 -33.89 44.96 6.23
C GLU A 50 -35.42 45.11 6.06
N THR A 51 -36.18 44.02 5.98
CA THR A 51 -37.19 43.54 6.99
C THR A 51 -37.93 42.27 6.43
N PRO A 52 -38.83 41.58 7.17
CA PRO A 52 -38.63 40.23 7.69
C PRO A 52 -39.48 39.15 6.98
N THR A 53 -39.30 37.88 7.32
CA THR A 53 -40.32 36.85 7.03
C THR A 53 -40.48 35.90 8.21
N GLU A 54 -41.74 35.81 8.67
CA GLU A 54 -42.26 34.90 9.68
C GLU A 54 -42.23 33.42 9.23
N THR A 55 -41.96 32.55 10.21
CA THR A 55 -42.62 31.26 10.56
C THR A 55 -43.77 30.76 9.67
N SER A 56 -44.04 29.47 9.39
CA SER A 56 -43.60 28.13 9.83
C SER A 56 -44.35 27.08 8.90
N PRO A 57 -44.47 25.79 9.22
CA PRO A 57 -43.61 24.65 8.86
C PRO A 57 -44.25 23.69 7.84
N GLU A 58 -43.48 23.00 7.00
CA GLU A 58 -43.93 21.71 6.45
C GLU A 58 -42.79 20.68 6.38
N THR A 59 -43.19 19.48 6.78
CA THR A 59 -42.46 18.27 7.09
C THR A 59 -42.06 17.56 5.81
N SER A 60 -40.77 17.26 5.63
CA SER A 60 -40.34 16.13 4.81
C SER A 60 -38.97 15.65 5.27
N THR A 61 -38.99 14.55 6.01
CA THR A 61 -37.83 13.75 6.43
C THR A 61 -37.03 13.27 5.20
N PRO A 62 -35.73 13.57 5.09
CA PRO A 62 -34.82 12.70 4.37
C PRO A 62 -34.45 11.56 5.32
N SER A 63 -34.67 10.33 4.88
CA SER A 63 -34.16 9.12 5.53
C SER A 63 -32.65 9.22 5.63
N GLN A 64 -32.16 9.68 6.78
CA GLN A 64 -30.74 9.83 7.06
C GLN A 64 -30.17 8.43 7.34
N LEU A 65 -29.28 7.97 6.47
CA LEU A 65 -28.39 6.85 6.76
C LEU A 65 -27.68 7.12 8.11
N PRO A 66 -27.48 6.09 8.96
CA PRO A 66 -26.86 6.29 10.26
C PRO A 66 -25.44 6.87 10.11
N PRO A 67 -25.00 7.74 11.05
CA PRO A 67 -23.69 8.37 10.99
C PRO A 67 -22.59 7.30 10.94
N GLN A 68 -21.70 7.42 9.96
CA GLN A 68 -20.48 6.62 9.87
C GLN A 68 -19.54 7.01 11.01
N THR A 69 -19.29 6.09 11.94
CA THR A 69 -18.62 6.34 13.23
C THR A 69 -17.15 5.94 13.24
N GLN A 70 -16.30 6.79 13.82
CA GLN A 70 -14.84 6.79 13.66
C GLN A 70 -14.06 6.30 14.89
N ASN A 71 -13.14 5.33 14.70
CA ASN A 71 -11.81 5.16 15.35
C ASN A 71 -11.66 4.11 16.45
N ALA A 72 -11.58 2.81 16.13
CA ALA A 72 -11.05 1.82 17.08
C ALA A 72 -9.52 1.98 17.28
N ASN A 73 -9.07 2.16 18.52
CA ASN A 73 -7.66 2.28 18.90
C ASN A 73 -7.03 0.88 19.05
N LEU A 74 -6.15 0.53 18.11
CA LEU A 74 -5.49 -0.78 18.04
C LEU A 74 -4.38 -0.99 19.08
N ASN A 75 -4.02 0.03 19.87
CA ASN A 75 -3.10 -0.16 21.00
C ASN A 75 -3.74 -0.99 22.13
N PHE A 76 -5.07 -1.09 22.15
CA PHE A 76 -5.77 -1.95 23.10
C PHE A 76 -5.88 -3.38 22.55
N PRO A 77 -5.55 -4.41 23.36
CA PRO A 77 -5.74 -5.80 22.99
C PRO A 77 -7.22 -6.11 22.74
N ILE A 78 -7.49 -7.06 21.85
CA ILE A 78 -8.84 -7.59 21.63
C ILE A 78 -9.31 -8.31 22.89
N SER A 79 -10.51 -7.97 23.33
CA SER A 79 -11.16 -8.56 24.49
C SER A 79 -11.46 -10.04 24.27
N GLY A 80 -10.96 -10.89 25.18
CA GLY A 80 -11.26 -12.33 25.18
C GLY A 80 -12.52 -12.71 25.99
N ASN A 81 -13.06 -11.78 26.79
CA ASN A 81 -14.19 -12.01 27.67
C ASN A 81 -15.41 -11.11 27.37
N GLY A 82 -15.32 -10.28 26.33
CA GLY A 82 -16.39 -9.40 25.88
C GLY A 82 -16.52 -8.08 26.64
N THR A 83 -15.62 -7.75 27.58
CA THR A 83 -15.57 -6.42 28.21
C THR A 83 -14.57 -5.52 27.50
N CYS A 84 -14.86 -4.23 27.41
CA CYS A 84 -14.08 -3.26 26.63
C CYS A 84 -14.11 -1.87 27.27
N GLY A 85 -13.32 -0.94 26.72
CA GLY A 85 -13.27 0.46 27.16
C GLY A 85 -11.99 0.79 27.92
N VAL A 86 -11.75 2.09 28.13
CA VAL A 86 -10.54 2.63 28.76
C VAL A 86 -10.26 2.02 30.14
N ALA A 87 -11.32 1.74 30.91
CA ALA A 87 -11.20 1.21 32.27
C ALA A 87 -10.63 -0.21 32.33
N VAL A 88 -10.89 -1.01 31.29
CA VAL A 88 -10.39 -2.38 31.15
C VAL A 88 -9.14 -2.42 30.27
N GLY A 89 -8.91 -1.36 29.48
CA GLY A 89 -7.79 -1.28 28.54
C GLY A 89 -7.88 -2.34 27.45
N SER A 90 -9.08 -2.63 26.95
CA SER A 90 -9.29 -3.60 25.86
C SER A 90 -10.35 -3.10 24.89
N ARG A 91 -10.25 -3.56 23.64
CA ARG A 91 -11.21 -3.25 22.56
C ARG A 91 -11.99 -4.48 22.16
N CYS A 92 -13.11 -4.27 21.49
CA CYS A 92 -13.90 -5.34 20.92
C CYS A 92 -13.25 -5.95 19.67
N PRO A 93 -13.56 -7.22 19.35
CA PRO A 93 -13.24 -7.82 18.07
C PRO A 93 -13.80 -6.97 16.91
N ASP A 94 -13.18 -7.04 15.73
CA ASP A 94 -13.63 -6.25 14.58
C ASP A 94 -15.08 -6.63 14.20
N GLY A 95 -15.93 -5.62 13.96
CA GLY A 95 -17.37 -5.79 13.73
C GLY A 95 -18.24 -5.69 14.99
N PHE A 96 -17.63 -5.61 16.18
CA PHE A 96 -18.32 -5.39 17.44
C PHE A 96 -18.00 -4.00 17.99
N CYS A 97 -19.02 -3.33 18.49
CA CYS A 97 -18.89 -2.07 19.17
C CYS A 97 -18.78 -2.25 20.68
N CYS A 98 -18.01 -1.37 21.32
CA CYS A 98 -17.99 -1.24 22.76
C CYS A 98 -19.13 -0.32 23.22
N SER A 99 -20.12 -0.87 23.94
CA SER A 99 -21.24 -0.10 24.49
C SER A 99 -20.76 0.93 25.51
N ALA A 100 -21.57 1.93 25.83
CA ALA A 100 -21.31 2.84 26.96
C ALA A 100 -21.12 2.11 28.31
N GLY A 101 -21.66 0.90 28.45
CA GLY A 101 -21.49 0.04 29.63
C GLY A 101 -20.22 -0.82 29.64
N GLY A 102 -19.37 -0.73 28.61
CA GLY A 102 -18.11 -1.47 28.53
C GLY A 102 -18.27 -2.93 28.10
N SER A 103 -19.29 -3.24 27.30
CA SER A 103 -19.53 -4.58 26.73
C SER A 103 -19.45 -4.57 25.21
N CYS A 104 -18.91 -5.64 24.63
CA CYS A 104 -18.87 -5.83 23.19
C CYS A 104 -20.19 -6.37 22.63
N GLY A 105 -20.67 -5.79 21.53
CA GLY A 105 -21.87 -6.26 20.84
C GLY A 105 -22.08 -5.60 19.48
N GLU A 106 -22.92 -6.22 18.65
CA GLU A 106 -23.27 -5.77 17.29
C GLU A 106 -24.75 -5.34 17.18
N ALA A 107 -25.52 -5.46 18.26
CA ALA A 107 -26.93 -5.09 18.28
C ALA A 107 -27.12 -3.57 18.19
N PRO A 108 -28.29 -3.07 17.77
CA PRO A 108 -28.56 -1.63 17.68
C PRO A 108 -28.27 -0.87 18.99
N GLU A 109 -28.44 -1.50 20.14
CA GLU A 109 -28.15 -0.91 21.46
C GLU A 109 -26.65 -0.68 21.68
N HIS A 110 -25.78 -1.35 20.91
CA HIS A 110 -24.34 -1.09 20.89
C HIS A 110 -24.00 -0.09 19.78
N CYS A 111 -24.47 -0.36 18.56
CA CYS A 111 -24.08 0.39 17.38
C CYS A 111 -24.75 1.76 17.22
N GLN A 112 -25.94 1.98 17.80
CA GLN A 112 -26.74 3.19 17.63
C GLN A 112 -26.91 3.99 18.93
N ALA A 113 -26.47 3.46 20.08
CA ALA A 113 -26.64 4.09 21.40
C ALA A 113 -25.32 4.61 22.01
N GLY A 114 -24.39 5.05 21.17
CA GLY A 114 -23.12 5.63 21.61
C GLY A 114 -22.00 4.60 21.69
N CYS A 115 -21.55 4.16 20.52
CA CYS A 115 -20.37 3.33 20.43
C CYS A 115 -19.17 4.07 21.01
N GLN A 116 -18.44 3.44 21.95
CA GLN A 116 -17.13 3.93 22.31
C GLN A 116 -16.18 3.58 21.17
N GLU A 117 -16.06 4.50 20.21
CA GLU A 117 -15.44 4.23 18.92
C GLU A 117 -13.97 3.80 19.09
N GLU A 118 -13.25 4.36 20.07
CA GLU A 118 -11.89 3.94 20.51
C GLU A 118 -11.76 2.45 20.84
N TYR A 119 -12.87 1.78 21.17
CA TYR A 119 -12.87 0.42 21.68
C TYR A 119 -13.76 -0.52 20.85
N GLY A 120 -14.31 -0.10 19.72
CA GLY A 120 -15.09 -0.97 18.84
C GLY A 120 -15.70 -0.26 17.64
N VAL A 121 -16.10 -1.04 16.64
CA VAL A 121 -16.62 -0.54 15.37
C VAL A 121 -17.71 -1.46 14.84
N CYS A 122 -18.82 -0.90 14.37
CA CYS A 122 -19.92 -1.65 13.77
C CYS A 122 -19.87 -1.66 12.24
N GLY A 123 -20.63 -2.57 11.63
CA GLY A 123 -20.87 -2.56 10.18
C GLY A 123 -19.66 -2.99 9.34
N VAL A 124 -18.69 -3.68 9.95
CA VAL A 124 -17.52 -4.20 9.25
C VAL A 124 -17.93 -5.41 8.40
N PRO A 125 -17.51 -5.52 7.12
CA PRO A 125 -17.79 -6.68 6.28
C PRO A 125 -17.25 -7.99 6.86
N ASP A 126 -17.93 -9.10 6.57
CA ASP A 126 -17.53 -10.45 7.00
C ASP A 126 -16.10 -10.85 6.61
N SER A 127 -15.62 -10.32 5.48
CA SER A 127 -14.25 -10.53 4.99
C SER A 127 -13.17 -10.00 5.92
N VAL A 128 -13.50 -9.03 6.77
CA VAL A 128 -12.61 -8.48 7.80
C VAL A 128 -12.93 -9.10 9.16
N ARG A 129 -14.23 -9.21 9.52
CA ARG A 129 -14.66 -9.78 10.81
C ARG A 129 -14.14 -11.20 11.05
N ASN A 130 -14.19 -12.07 10.04
CA ASN A 130 -13.85 -13.49 10.18
C ASN A 130 -12.34 -13.78 10.02
N VAL A 131 -11.57 -12.81 9.54
CA VAL A 131 -10.15 -12.99 9.21
C VAL A 131 -9.25 -12.19 10.16
N GLY A 132 -9.72 -11.03 10.62
CA GLY A 132 -8.94 -10.04 11.34
C GLY A 132 -8.61 -8.83 10.45
N PHE A 133 -8.42 -7.67 11.07
CA PHE A 133 -8.17 -6.42 10.35
C PHE A 133 -6.69 -6.09 10.15
N GLN A 134 -5.83 -6.21 11.17
CA GLN A 134 -4.42 -5.81 11.09
C GLN A 134 -3.48 -7.00 11.29
N PHE A 135 -2.50 -7.15 10.39
CA PHE A 135 -1.46 -8.18 10.44
C PHE A 135 -0.08 -7.52 10.45
N ASN A 136 0.65 -7.71 11.56
CA ASN A 136 2.04 -7.25 11.70
C ASN A 136 3.06 -8.31 11.29
N THR A 137 2.67 -9.59 11.41
CA THR A 137 3.50 -10.75 11.09
C THR A 137 2.60 -11.88 10.60
N CYS A 138 3.18 -12.95 10.07
CA CYS A 138 2.45 -14.13 9.63
C CYS A 138 1.91 -14.92 10.84
N THR A 139 0.83 -15.67 10.66
CA THR A 139 0.22 -16.46 11.76
C THR A 139 0.43 -17.96 11.58
N GLU A 140 0.75 -18.40 10.37
CA GLU A 140 1.10 -19.79 10.10
C GLU A 140 2.57 -20.06 10.44
N ASN A 141 2.83 -21.15 11.16
CA ASN A 141 4.18 -21.51 11.61
C ASN A 141 5.15 -21.66 10.44
N ASN A 142 6.41 -21.24 10.66
CA ASN A 142 7.50 -21.36 9.71
C ASN A 142 7.22 -20.70 8.34
N THR A 143 6.28 -19.75 8.27
CA THR A 143 6.00 -19.01 7.04
C THR A 143 6.69 -17.66 7.02
N LEU A 144 7.07 -17.20 5.83
CA LEU A 144 7.67 -15.89 5.64
C LEU A 144 7.06 -15.26 4.39
N ALA A 145 6.47 -14.08 4.55
CA ALA A 145 5.98 -13.29 3.43
C ALA A 145 6.99 -12.19 3.09
N ILE A 146 7.66 -12.33 1.95
CA ILE A 146 8.47 -11.25 1.38
C ILE A 146 7.52 -10.37 0.59
N THR A 147 7.51 -9.09 0.93
CA THR A 147 6.56 -8.12 0.35
C THR A 147 7.29 -6.93 -0.24
N PHE A 148 6.73 -6.37 -1.31
CA PHE A 148 7.34 -5.29 -2.06
C PHE A 148 6.33 -4.16 -2.30
N ASP A 149 6.72 -2.94 -1.94
CA ASP A 149 5.94 -1.72 -2.04
C ASP A 149 6.42 -0.83 -3.20
N ASP A 150 5.60 0.16 -3.54
CA ASP A 150 5.86 1.25 -4.51
C ASP A 150 5.92 0.88 -5.99
N GLY A 151 5.85 -0.41 -6.32
CA GLY A 151 5.76 -0.88 -7.69
C GLY A 151 4.38 -0.67 -8.33
N PRO A 152 4.20 -1.14 -9.57
CA PRO A 152 5.22 -1.78 -10.41
C PRO A 152 6.17 -0.78 -11.10
N GLN A 153 7.34 -1.26 -11.49
CA GLN A 153 8.22 -0.59 -12.47
C GLN A 153 8.81 -1.64 -13.43
N GLU A 154 9.54 -1.21 -14.46
CA GLU A 154 10.23 -2.13 -15.38
C GLU A 154 11.12 -3.14 -14.65
N ILE A 155 11.79 -2.72 -13.58
CA ILE A 155 12.68 -3.59 -12.81
C ILE A 155 11.93 -4.70 -12.05
N THR A 156 10.61 -4.55 -11.82
CA THR A 156 9.75 -5.59 -11.22
C THR A 156 9.77 -6.87 -12.06
N GLU A 157 9.95 -6.79 -13.40
CA GLU A 157 10.09 -7.98 -14.26
C GLU A 157 11.28 -8.86 -13.84
N THR A 158 12.41 -8.23 -13.48
CA THR A 158 13.62 -8.95 -13.02
C THR A 158 13.37 -9.65 -11.69
N LEU A 159 12.62 -9.02 -10.79
CA LEU A 159 12.23 -9.63 -9.53
C LEU A 159 11.29 -10.83 -9.76
N LEU A 160 10.31 -10.70 -10.65
CA LEU A 160 9.40 -11.81 -11.01
C LEU A 160 10.16 -13.00 -11.61
N ASP A 161 11.17 -12.77 -12.45
CA ASP A 161 12.05 -13.83 -12.94
C ASP A 161 12.77 -14.55 -11.79
N ASN A 162 13.37 -13.80 -10.88
CA ASN A 162 14.08 -14.35 -9.72
C ASN A 162 13.18 -15.18 -8.79
N LEU A 163 11.95 -14.71 -8.55
CA LEU A 163 10.96 -15.42 -7.72
C LEU A 163 10.49 -16.71 -8.40
N LYS A 164 10.30 -16.66 -9.72
CA LYS A 164 9.89 -17.82 -10.53
C LYS A 164 10.97 -18.90 -10.57
N GLU A 165 12.23 -18.52 -10.74
CA GLU A 165 13.36 -19.46 -10.71
C GLU A 165 13.44 -20.23 -9.38
N ARG A 166 13.07 -19.58 -8.28
CA ARG A 166 13.03 -20.16 -6.92
C ARG A 166 11.71 -20.84 -6.59
N ASN A 167 10.73 -20.80 -7.50
CA ASN A 167 9.38 -21.33 -7.32
C ASN A 167 8.68 -20.81 -6.03
N VAL A 168 8.90 -19.55 -5.69
CA VAL A 168 8.24 -18.89 -4.54
C VAL A 168 7.21 -17.87 -5.00
N LYS A 169 6.34 -17.48 -4.08
CA LYS A 169 5.35 -16.40 -4.26
C LYS A 169 5.63 -15.29 -3.25
N ALA A 170 5.24 -14.09 -3.64
CA ALA A 170 5.45 -12.86 -2.89
C ALA A 170 4.17 -12.02 -2.93
N THR A 171 4.15 -10.93 -2.17
CA THR A 171 3.04 -9.96 -2.18
C THR A 171 3.52 -8.61 -2.65
N PHE A 172 2.83 -8.00 -3.61
CA PHE A 172 3.15 -6.69 -4.15
C PHE A 172 2.07 -5.70 -3.75
N PHE A 173 2.43 -4.69 -2.94
CA PHE A 173 1.56 -3.56 -2.62
C PHE A 173 1.84 -2.46 -3.63
N MET A 174 0.99 -2.37 -4.65
CA MET A 174 1.25 -1.51 -5.80
C MET A 174 0.54 -0.16 -5.68
N ASN A 175 1.14 0.86 -6.28
CA ASN A 175 0.56 2.18 -6.45
C ASN A 175 -0.06 2.40 -7.83
N GLY A 176 -0.93 3.39 -7.94
CA GLY A 176 -1.53 3.81 -9.20
C GLY A 176 -0.68 4.82 -9.98
N HIS A 177 -0.38 5.96 -9.37
CA HIS A 177 0.35 7.10 -9.93
C HIS A 177 1.19 7.81 -8.86
N ALA A 178 2.10 7.08 -8.18
CA ALA A 178 2.81 7.57 -6.99
C ALA A 178 4.06 8.43 -7.24
N PHE A 179 4.55 8.58 -8.47
CA PHE A 179 5.68 9.47 -8.77
C PHE A 179 5.58 9.98 -10.20
N GLN A 180 6.34 11.05 -10.49
CA GLN A 180 6.35 11.66 -11.83
C GLN A 180 6.66 10.60 -12.89
N ASN A 181 5.83 10.55 -13.94
CA ASN A 181 5.91 9.61 -15.06
C ASN A 181 5.65 8.13 -14.71
N HIS A 182 5.06 7.79 -13.57
CA HIS A 182 4.63 6.42 -13.28
C HIS A 182 3.13 6.26 -13.38
N CYS A 183 2.62 5.56 -14.39
CA CYS A 183 1.21 5.19 -14.45
C CYS A 183 1.08 3.67 -14.42
N ILE A 184 0.34 3.11 -13.48
CA ILE A 184 0.18 1.65 -13.32
C ILE A 184 -0.32 0.98 -14.61
N TYR A 185 -1.14 1.69 -15.40
CA TYR A 185 -1.63 1.17 -16.68
C TYR A 185 -0.50 0.90 -17.69
N ASP A 186 0.60 1.66 -17.65
CA ASP A 186 1.75 1.42 -18.55
C ASP A 186 2.49 0.13 -18.18
N TYR A 187 2.41 -0.27 -16.91
CA TYR A 187 2.95 -1.50 -16.38
C TYR A 187 1.92 -2.65 -16.30
N ALA A 188 0.75 -2.51 -16.93
CA ALA A 188 -0.30 -3.53 -16.86
C ALA A 188 0.17 -4.96 -17.22
N PRO A 189 1.05 -5.18 -18.23
CA PRO A 189 1.61 -6.51 -18.49
C PRO A 189 2.34 -7.12 -17.29
N ILE A 190 3.06 -6.31 -16.51
CA ILE A 190 3.80 -6.72 -15.31
C ILE A 190 2.81 -7.10 -14.20
N VAL A 191 1.80 -6.27 -13.95
CA VAL A 191 0.73 -6.55 -12.96
C VAL A 191 0.01 -7.87 -13.30
N GLN A 192 -0.35 -8.05 -14.57
CA GLN A 192 -0.99 -9.27 -15.07
C GLN A 192 -0.08 -10.50 -14.94
N ARG A 193 1.22 -10.34 -15.22
CA ARG A 193 2.22 -11.40 -15.04
C ARG A 193 2.29 -11.82 -13.57
N ALA A 194 2.49 -10.88 -12.65
CA ALA A 194 2.55 -11.15 -11.22
C ALA A 194 1.29 -11.90 -10.73
N PHE A 195 0.10 -11.44 -11.12
CA PHE A 195 -1.17 -12.10 -10.79
C PHE A 195 -1.28 -13.52 -11.37
N LYS A 196 -0.87 -13.72 -12.63
CA LYS A 196 -0.90 -15.02 -13.32
C LYS A 196 0.12 -16.01 -12.75
N GLU A 197 1.28 -15.53 -12.34
CA GLU A 197 2.34 -16.33 -11.74
C GLU A 197 2.03 -16.69 -10.27
N GLY A 198 0.90 -16.22 -9.72
CA GLY A 198 0.37 -16.63 -8.42
C GLY A 198 0.84 -15.76 -7.25
N HIS A 199 1.46 -14.62 -7.53
CA HIS A 199 1.77 -13.62 -6.51
C HIS A 199 0.47 -12.97 -6.03
N GLN A 200 0.49 -12.46 -4.81
CA GLN A 200 -0.63 -11.67 -4.29
C GLN A 200 -0.43 -10.21 -4.70
N ILE A 201 -1.47 -9.63 -5.30
CA ILE A 201 -1.53 -8.19 -5.61
C ILE A 201 -2.34 -7.52 -4.51
N ALA A 202 -1.82 -6.43 -3.97
CA ALA A 202 -2.40 -5.67 -2.88
C ALA A 202 -2.33 -4.16 -3.16
N SER A 203 -3.15 -3.38 -2.47
CA SER A 203 -3.28 -1.94 -2.66
C SER A 203 -2.29 -1.17 -1.78
N HIS A 204 -1.62 -0.17 -2.35
CA HIS A 204 -0.76 0.77 -1.62
C HIS A 204 -1.17 2.23 -1.80
N THR A 205 -2.45 2.50 -2.12
CA THR A 205 -3.00 3.81 -2.54
C THR A 205 -2.66 4.20 -3.97
N TRP A 206 -3.42 5.16 -4.52
CA TRP A 206 -3.17 5.67 -5.86
C TRP A 206 -1.86 6.44 -5.95
N SER A 207 -1.68 7.51 -5.19
CA SER A 207 -0.55 8.46 -5.33
C SER A 207 0.38 8.52 -4.12
N HIS A 208 0.26 7.56 -3.19
CA HIS A 208 1.14 7.43 -2.01
C HIS A 208 1.16 8.65 -1.05
N PRO A 209 0.00 9.24 -0.66
CA PRO A 209 -0.01 10.35 0.29
C PRO A 209 0.18 9.88 1.74
N HIS A 210 0.58 10.80 2.61
CA HIS A 210 0.43 10.64 4.07
C HIS A 210 -1.06 10.66 4.42
N LEU A 211 -1.67 9.48 4.55
CA LEU A 211 -3.12 9.33 4.74
C LEU A 211 -3.70 10.07 5.97
N PRO A 212 -2.99 10.22 7.11
CA PRO A 212 -3.46 11.03 8.23
C PRO A 212 -3.58 12.53 7.92
N LEU A 213 -2.94 13.02 6.85
CA LEU A 213 -2.88 14.44 6.50
C LEU A 213 -3.89 14.84 5.42
N VAL A 214 -4.67 13.90 4.90
CA VAL A 214 -5.69 14.14 3.87
C VAL A 214 -7.10 13.88 4.40
N SER A 215 -8.12 14.32 3.65
CA SER A 215 -9.51 14.14 4.04
C SER A 215 -9.97 12.69 3.90
N ASP A 216 -11.06 12.33 4.60
CA ASP A 216 -11.72 11.03 4.44
C ASP A 216 -12.18 10.77 2.99
N GLU A 217 -12.54 11.82 2.24
CA GLU A 217 -12.88 11.72 0.81
C GLU A 217 -11.64 11.38 -0.02
N GLU A 218 -10.51 12.00 0.30
CA GLU A 218 -9.25 11.72 -0.37
C GLU A 218 -8.77 10.29 -0.08
N ILE A 219 -8.87 9.80 1.17
CA ILE A 219 -8.56 8.40 1.50
C ILE A 219 -9.42 7.45 0.65
N ARG A 220 -10.71 7.73 0.46
CA ARG A 220 -11.59 6.91 -0.39
C ARG A 220 -11.17 6.97 -1.84
N TYR A 221 -10.87 8.15 -2.37
CA TYR A 221 -10.34 8.33 -3.72
C TYR A 221 -9.09 7.49 -3.96
N GLN A 222 -8.12 7.56 -3.05
CA GLN A 222 -6.87 6.80 -3.09
C GLN A 222 -7.06 5.29 -3.19
N LEU A 223 -8.10 4.77 -2.54
CA LEU A 223 -8.43 3.34 -2.59
C LEU A 223 -9.18 3.03 -3.88
N GLU A 224 -10.30 3.72 -4.13
CA GLU A 224 -11.27 3.38 -5.18
C GLU A 224 -10.69 3.54 -6.59
N PHE A 225 -9.85 4.54 -6.81
CA PHE A 225 -9.27 4.76 -8.12
C PHE A 225 -8.29 3.63 -8.49
N LEU A 226 -7.54 3.14 -7.50
CA LEU A 226 -6.68 1.97 -7.67
C LEU A 226 -7.49 0.66 -7.78
N GLU A 227 -8.63 0.53 -7.08
CA GLU A 227 -9.55 -0.60 -7.26
C GLU A 227 -10.04 -0.71 -8.72
N VAL A 228 -10.41 0.41 -9.34
CA VAL A 228 -10.81 0.46 -10.75
C VAL A 228 -9.68 -0.01 -11.66
N ALA A 229 -8.44 0.46 -11.44
CA ALA A 229 -7.29 0.04 -12.23
C ALA A 229 -7.02 -1.47 -12.11
N PHE A 230 -7.05 -2.03 -10.90
CA PHE A 230 -6.91 -3.47 -10.72
C PHE A 230 -8.06 -4.26 -11.36
N LYS A 231 -9.30 -3.80 -11.20
CA LYS A 231 -10.46 -4.45 -11.82
C LYS A 231 -10.30 -4.54 -13.34
N LYS A 232 -9.84 -3.46 -13.98
CA LYS A 232 -9.52 -3.44 -15.41
C LYS A 232 -8.39 -4.41 -15.77
N MET A 233 -7.27 -4.38 -15.05
CA MET A 233 -6.07 -5.13 -15.42
C MET A 233 -6.12 -6.62 -15.10
N ILE A 234 -6.65 -7.00 -13.94
CA ILE A 234 -6.62 -8.39 -13.43
C ILE A 234 -8.02 -8.97 -13.20
N GLY A 235 -9.08 -8.20 -13.43
CA GLY A 235 -10.47 -8.66 -13.30
C GLY A 235 -10.95 -8.78 -11.86
N ALA A 236 -10.16 -8.34 -10.87
CA ALA A 236 -10.42 -8.53 -9.46
C ALA A 236 -9.94 -7.33 -8.63
N ILE A 237 -10.57 -7.08 -7.48
CA ILE A 237 -10.23 -5.97 -6.59
C ILE A 237 -9.49 -6.52 -5.36
N PRO A 238 -8.22 -6.14 -5.11
CA PRO A 238 -7.51 -6.52 -3.90
C PRO A 238 -8.22 -6.06 -2.62
N THR A 239 -8.19 -6.92 -1.61
CA THR A 239 -8.73 -6.64 -0.26
C THR A 239 -7.64 -6.60 0.81
N TYR A 240 -6.37 -6.63 0.40
CA TYR A 240 -5.22 -6.39 1.26
C TYR A 240 -4.64 -5.02 0.94
N PHE A 241 -4.24 -4.31 1.98
CA PHE A 241 -3.78 -2.94 1.90
C PHE A 241 -2.61 -2.72 2.85
N ARG A 242 -1.62 -1.94 2.43
CA ARG A 242 -0.59 -1.41 3.30
C ARG A 242 -0.66 0.11 3.29
N PRO A 243 -0.73 0.78 4.46
CA PRO A 243 -0.70 2.23 4.49
C PRO A 243 0.69 2.75 4.11
N PRO A 244 0.79 3.75 3.23
CA PRO A 244 2.02 4.52 3.03
C PRO A 244 2.64 4.90 4.38
N PHE A 245 3.97 4.80 4.46
CA PHE A 245 4.76 5.11 5.66
C PHE A 245 4.40 4.30 6.92
N GLY A 246 3.55 3.26 6.82
CA GLY A 246 3.06 2.51 7.98
C GLY A 246 2.11 3.29 8.88
N GLU A 247 1.55 4.40 8.37
CA GLU A 247 0.71 5.34 9.12
C GLU A 247 -0.70 4.79 9.36
N ARG A 248 -1.12 4.74 10.64
CA ARG A 248 -2.31 4.00 11.09
C ARG A 248 -3.29 4.88 11.84
N ALA A 249 -3.49 6.12 11.39
CA ALA A 249 -4.50 7.00 11.98
C ALA A 249 -5.89 6.34 12.01
N GLY A 250 -6.68 6.66 13.03
CA GLY A 250 -7.99 6.02 13.22
C GLY A 250 -8.91 6.18 12.01
N SER A 251 -8.93 7.37 11.39
CA SER A 251 -9.79 7.67 10.24
C SER A 251 -9.50 6.72 9.07
N VAL A 252 -8.21 6.56 8.73
CA VAL A 252 -7.71 5.62 7.72
C VAL A 252 -8.21 4.21 8.02
N GLN A 253 -8.03 3.78 9.26
CA GLN A 253 -8.42 2.46 9.71
C GLN A 253 -9.92 2.18 9.60
N ASN A 254 -10.79 3.17 9.83
CA ASN A 254 -12.23 2.99 9.69
C ASN A 254 -12.62 2.85 8.22
N ILE A 255 -12.07 3.69 7.36
CA ILE A 255 -12.34 3.65 5.92
C ILE A 255 -11.88 2.31 5.35
N LEU A 256 -10.71 1.80 5.76
CA LEU A 256 -10.26 0.46 5.37
C LEU A 256 -11.24 -0.62 5.82
N ARG A 257 -11.77 -0.57 7.05
CA ARG A 257 -12.79 -1.53 7.51
C ARG A 257 -14.10 -1.40 6.74
N GLU A 258 -14.60 -0.19 6.55
CA GLU A 258 -15.79 0.11 5.75
C GLU A 258 -15.68 -0.52 4.36
N LYS A 259 -14.51 -0.35 3.73
CA LYS A 259 -14.22 -0.88 2.40
C LYS A 259 -13.74 -2.34 2.40
N GLY A 260 -13.75 -3.02 3.55
CA GLY A 260 -13.44 -4.46 3.65
C GLY A 260 -11.98 -4.81 3.38
N TYR A 261 -11.04 -3.89 3.61
CA TYR A 261 -9.61 -4.12 3.52
C TYR A 261 -9.02 -4.74 4.80
N LYS A 262 -8.02 -5.58 4.59
CA LYS A 262 -7.10 -6.12 5.61
C LYS A 262 -5.81 -5.32 5.56
N MET A 263 -5.45 -4.69 6.67
CA MET A 263 -4.27 -3.86 6.81
C MET A 263 -3.04 -4.72 7.13
N VAL A 264 -1.99 -4.58 6.33
CA VAL A 264 -0.73 -5.33 6.47
C VAL A 264 0.39 -4.35 6.79
N ILE A 265 1.14 -4.63 7.84
CA ILE A 265 2.35 -3.91 8.22
C ILE A 265 3.54 -4.85 7.95
N TRP A 266 4.47 -4.97 8.88
CA TRP A 266 5.67 -5.77 8.81
C TRP A 266 6.27 -5.86 10.21
N ASP A 267 7.10 -6.87 10.42
CA ASP A 267 7.92 -7.05 11.62
C ASP A 267 9.42 -7.12 11.29
N ILE A 268 9.78 -7.14 10.00
CA ILE A 268 11.14 -6.93 9.50
C ILE A 268 11.12 -5.78 8.50
N ASP A 269 11.93 -4.76 8.78
CA ASP A 269 12.16 -3.61 7.89
C ASP A 269 13.61 -3.60 7.42
N THR A 270 13.82 -3.64 6.11
CA THR A 270 15.15 -3.68 5.50
C THR A 270 15.74 -2.30 5.25
N ASN A 271 14.94 -1.23 5.29
CA ASN A 271 15.33 0.11 4.82
C ASN A 271 16.00 0.10 3.43
N ASP A 272 15.60 -0.82 2.56
CA ASP A 272 16.18 -0.99 1.22
C ASP A 272 16.01 0.24 0.31
N PHE A 273 14.99 1.06 0.57
CA PHE A 273 14.76 2.36 -0.08
C PHE A 273 16.00 3.30 -0.03
N LYS A 274 16.92 3.08 0.91
CA LYS A 274 18.19 3.83 0.99
C LYS A 274 19.20 3.45 -0.10
N GLY A 275 18.97 2.37 -0.84
CA GLY A 275 19.87 1.88 -1.87
C GLY A 275 21.20 1.30 -1.35
N ASP A 276 21.30 1.02 -0.06
CA ASP A 276 22.48 0.44 0.59
C ASP A 276 22.24 -1.05 0.87
N LEU A 277 22.80 -1.91 0.01
CA LEU A 277 22.63 -3.36 0.10
C LEU A 277 23.21 -3.94 1.41
N GLN A 278 24.33 -3.39 1.90
CA GLN A 278 24.97 -3.90 3.11
C GLN A 278 24.09 -3.59 4.32
N LEU A 279 23.62 -2.35 4.43
CA LEU A 279 22.68 -1.96 5.47
C LEU A 279 21.43 -2.83 5.46
N ALA A 280 20.82 -3.03 4.29
CA ALA A 280 19.59 -3.81 4.17
C ALA A 280 19.81 -5.29 4.56
N THR A 281 20.91 -5.88 4.10
CA THR A 281 21.30 -7.25 4.44
C THR A 281 21.57 -7.40 5.94
N ASP A 282 22.21 -6.42 6.58
CA ASP A 282 22.47 -6.45 8.02
C ASP A 282 21.17 -6.32 8.82
N LEU A 283 20.28 -5.41 8.44
CA LEU A 283 18.97 -5.26 9.06
C LEU A 283 18.12 -6.52 8.94
N TYR A 284 18.05 -7.14 7.76
CA TYR A 284 17.42 -8.44 7.57
C TYR A 284 18.01 -9.51 8.52
N ASN A 285 19.34 -9.66 8.54
CA ASN A 285 20.03 -10.70 9.33
C ASN A 285 19.93 -10.52 10.85
N THR A 286 19.75 -9.27 11.32
CA THR A 286 19.57 -8.98 12.75
C THR A 286 18.15 -9.29 13.23
N GLN A 287 17.15 -9.11 12.37
CA GLN A 287 15.74 -9.24 12.73
C GLN A 287 15.19 -10.65 12.49
N ILE A 288 15.63 -11.34 11.44
CA ILE A 288 15.11 -12.67 11.11
C ILE A 288 15.51 -13.72 12.16
N SER A 289 14.59 -14.68 12.42
CA SER A 289 14.85 -15.76 13.37
C SER A 289 16.14 -16.54 13.06
N LYS A 290 16.86 -16.85 14.15
CA LYS A 290 18.05 -17.72 14.17
C LYS A 290 17.75 -19.12 14.71
N SER A 291 16.48 -19.39 15.04
CA SER A 291 16.01 -20.67 15.58
C SER A 291 15.82 -21.72 14.47
N PRO A 292 16.04 -23.02 14.75
CA PRO A 292 15.68 -24.11 13.82
C PRO A 292 14.17 -24.22 13.54
N GLU A 293 13.34 -23.79 14.50
CA GLU A 293 11.90 -23.57 14.31
C GLU A 293 11.70 -22.05 14.20
N PRO A 294 11.69 -21.50 12.98
CA PRO A 294 11.66 -20.06 12.80
C PRO A 294 10.30 -19.44 13.17
N ASN A 295 10.34 -18.27 13.80
CA ASN A 295 9.14 -17.48 13.99
C ASN A 295 8.64 -16.97 12.63
N PRO A 296 7.32 -16.89 12.41
CA PRO A 296 6.77 -16.29 11.21
C PRO A 296 7.15 -14.81 11.04
N HIS A 297 7.25 -14.32 9.80
CA HIS A 297 7.61 -12.93 9.50
C HIS A 297 6.94 -12.37 8.24
N ILE A 298 6.68 -11.06 8.23
CA ILE A 298 6.35 -10.25 7.06
C ILE A 298 7.47 -9.22 6.87
N ILE A 299 8.16 -9.29 5.73
CA ILE A 299 9.29 -8.41 5.40
C ILE A 299 8.83 -7.27 4.50
N LEU A 300 9.15 -6.03 4.86
CA LEU A 300 9.01 -4.85 4.02
C LEU A 300 10.24 -4.65 3.11
N ASN A 301 10.00 -4.51 1.82
CA ASN A 301 10.94 -4.08 0.79
C ASN A 301 10.22 -3.21 -0.25
N HIS A 302 10.94 -2.65 -1.23
CA HIS A 302 10.40 -1.81 -2.30
C HIS A 302 10.94 -2.25 -3.67
N ASP A 303 10.10 -2.81 -4.54
CA ASP A 303 10.56 -3.38 -5.82
C ASP A 303 10.97 -2.34 -6.86
N ARG A 304 10.61 -1.06 -6.67
CA ARG A 304 11.17 0.05 -7.45
C ARG A 304 12.68 0.24 -7.27
N VAL A 305 13.24 -0.26 -6.17
CA VAL A 305 14.66 -0.10 -5.86
C VAL A 305 15.45 -1.17 -6.62
N VAL A 306 16.37 -0.73 -7.47
CA VAL A 306 17.13 -1.64 -8.35
C VAL A 306 17.89 -2.71 -7.57
N ILE A 307 18.57 -2.34 -6.48
CA ILE A 307 19.31 -3.31 -5.65
C ILE A 307 18.37 -4.35 -5.00
N THR A 308 17.14 -3.96 -4.71
CA THR A 308 16.13 -4.83 -4.09
C THR A 308 15.69 -5.90 -5.06
N SER A 309 15.26 -5.48 -6.25
CA SER A 309 14.73 -6.37 -7.29
C SER A 309 15.79 -7.26 -7.94
N THR A 310 17.06 -6.86 -7.91
CA THR A 310 18.16 -7.61 -8.53
C THR A 310 18.97 -8.47 -7.57
N THR A 311 19.07 -8.06 -6.30
CA THR A 311 20.04 -8.67 -5.36
C THR A 311 19.43 -9.00 -4.00
N LEU A 312 18.83 -8.03 -3.30
CA LEU A 312 18.33 -8.24 -1.93
C LEU A 312 17.19 -9.26 -1.88
N GLY A 313 16.12 -9.05 -2.66
CA GLY A 313 14.97 -9.96 -2.67
C GLY A 313 15.36 -11.42 -3.00
N PRO A 314 16.16 -11.67 -4.05
CA PRO A 314 16.71 -13.00 -4.34
C PRO A 314 17.53 -13.59 -3.17
N PHE A 315 18.38 -12.78 -2.53
CA PHE A 315 19.16 -13.19 -1.35
C PHE A 315 18.26 -13.57 -0.17
N GLU A 316 17.24 -12.78 0.14
CA GLU A 316 16.29 -13.03 1.23
C GLU A 316 15.53 -14.33 1.01
N VAL A 317 15.07 -14.59 -0.23
CA VAL A 317 14.43 -15.87 -0.56
C VAL A 317 15.39 -17.03 -0.31
N ASP A 318 16.62 -16.96 -0.83
CA ASP A 318 17.59 -18.05 -0.72
C ASP A 318 17.96 -18.34 0.74
N ASP A 319 18.16 -17.30 1.54
CA ASP A 319 18.44 -17.44 2.97
C ASP A 319 17.22 -17.96 3.76
N ALA A 320 16.01 -17.47 3.47
CA ALA A 320 14.78 -17.96 4.09
C ALA A 320 14.54 -19.44 3.81
N LEU A 321 14.67 -19.88 2.55
CA LEU A 321 14.54 -21.29 2.17
C LEU A 321 15.59 -22.17 2.86
N LYS A 322 16.84 -21.69 2.95
CA LYS A 322 17.92 -22.38 3.66
C LYS A 322 17.64 -22.54 5.15
N ARG A 323 16.92 -21.61 5.76
CA ARG A 323 16.50 -21.63 7.17
C ARG A 323 15.22 -22.45 7.41
N GLY A 324 14.61 -23.01 6.37
CA GLY A 324 13.42 -23.85 6.49
C GLY A 324 12.10 -23.09 6.48
N TYR A 325 12.09 -21.80 6.09
CA TYR A 325 10.85 -21.07 5.90
C TYR A 325 10.09 -21.57 4.65
N LYS A 326 8.77 -21.61 4.76
CA LYS A 326 7.86 -21.58 3.61
C LYS A 326 7.68 -20.12 3.17
N VAL A 327 8.41 -19.70 2.14
CA VAL A 327 8.24 -18.38 1.52
C VAL A 327 6.95 -18.35 0.71
N THR A 328 6.01 -17.46 1.08
CA THR A 328 4.68 -17.42 0.47
C THR A 328 4.06 -16.01 0.49
N THR A 329 2.82 -15.87 0.02
CA THR A 329 2.07 -14.61 0.03
C THR A 329 1.58 -14.26 1.45
N VAL A 330 1.23 -12.99 1.68
CA VAL A 330 0.69 -12.57 2.99
C VAL A 330 -0.60 -13.33 3.30
N GLY A 331 -1.49 -13.49 2.33
CA GLY A 331 -2.72 -14.23 2.51
C GLY A 331 -2.50 -15.68 2.95
N ASP A 332 -1.63 -16.43 2.27
CA ASP A 332 -1.28 -17.80 2.66
C ASP A 332 -0.59 -17.85 4.02
N CYS A 333 0.29 -16.89 4.32
CA CYS A 333 1.00 -16.86 5.59
C CYS A 333 0.10 -16.52 6.81
N ILE A 334 -1.11 -15.99 6.56
CA ILE A 334 -2.14 -15.80 7.59
C ILE A 334 -3.26 -16.86 7.54
N GLY A 335 -3.02 -17.99 6.86
CA GLY A 335 -3.96 -19.12 6.79
C GLY A 335 -5.15 -18.89 5.85
N LYS A 336 -5.00 -18.00 4.87
CA LYS A 336 -6.02 -17.67 3.85
C LYS A 336 -5.45 -17.89 2.46
N PRO A 337 -5.23 -19.13 1.98
CA PRO A 337 -4.58 -19.37 0.69
C PRO A 337 -5.49 -19.11 -0.52
N ASP A 338 -6.81 -18.99 -0.33
CA ASP A 338 -7.78 -18.91 -1.40
C ASP A 338 -7.88 -17.50 -2.00
N LYS A 339 -8.06 -17.40 -3.32
CA LYS A 339 -8.12 -16.10 -4.01
C LYS A 339 -9.30 -15.25 -3.56
N GLU A 340 -10.39 -15.90 -3.17
CA GLU A 340 -11.62 -15.31 -2.67
C GLU A 340 -11.39 -14.57 -1.33
N ASP A 341 -10.36 -14.93 -0.57
CA ASP A 341 -9.95 -14.18 0.62
C ASP A 341 -9.08 -12.96 0.28
N TRP A 342 -8.39 -13.00 -0.87
CA TRP A 342 -7.46 -11.95 -1.31
C TRP A 342 -8.18 -10.86 -2.10
N TYR A 343 -9.18 -11.24 -2.89
CA TYR A 343 -9.83 -10.37 -3.83
C TYR A 343 -11.35 -10.44 -3.71
N ARG A 344 -12.01 -9.31 -3.98
CA ARG A 344 -13.45 -9.23 -4.19
C ARG A 344 -13.77 -8.98 -5.66
N ASP A 345 -15.03 -9.22 -6.02
CA ASP A 345 -15.55 -9.03 -7.38
C ASP A 345 -14.60 -9.68 -8.42
N ILE A 346 -14.41 -11.00 -8.31
CA ILE A 346 -13.51 -11.74 -9.20
C ILE A 346 -14.22 -12.02 -10.53
N GLY A 347 -13.59 -11.57 -11.62
CA GLY A 347 -14.09 -11.73 -12.98
C GLY A 347 -12.95 -11.84 -13.99
N LYS A 348 -13.22 -11.43 -15.23
CA LYS A 348 -12.21 -11.40 -16.30
C LYS A 348 -11.60 -10.00 -16.37
N PRO A 349 -10.29 -9.87 -16.66
CA PRO A 349 -9.70 -8.59 -16.96
C PRO A 349 -10.28 -8.02 -18.25
N GLU A 350 -10.29 -6.70 -18.35
CA GLU A 350 -10.69 -5.97 -19.53
C GLU A 350 -9.57 -5.97 -20.58
N LYS A 351 -9.95 -5.68 -21.83
CA LYS A 351 -8.96 -5.34 -22.86
C LYS A 351 -8.58 -3.88 -22.68
N ARG A 352 -7.29 -3.57 -22.75
CA ARG A 352 -6.81 -2.18 -22.70
C ARG A 352 -7.52 -1.34 -23.76
N ASP A 353 -7.99 -0.18 -23.34
CA ASP A 353 -8.64 0.83 -24.17
C ASP A 353 -8.12 2.24 -23.82
N ASP A 354 -8.73 3.26 -24.42
CA ASP A 354 -8.32 4.66 -24.26
C ASP A 354 -8.60 5.24 -22.87
N THR A 355 -9.26 4.51 -21.97
CA THR A 355 -9.53 4.91 -20.57
C THR A 355 -8.44 4.46 -19.59
N TRP A 356 -7.46 3.70 -20.06
CA TRP A 356 -6.30 3.24 -19.27
C TRP A 356 -5.22 4.31 -19.29
N LYS A 357 -5.48 5.41 -18.60
CA LYS A 357 -4.63 6.59 -18.55
C LYS A 357 -4.56 7.11 -17.12
N CYS A 358 -3.43 7.71 -16.79
CA CYS A 358 -3.27 8.56 -15.62
C CYS A 358 -3.05 9.97 -16.12
N THR A 359 -3.67 10.96 -15.47
CA THR A 359 -3.38 12.37 -15.73
C THR A 359 -2.75 13.01 -14.51
N ILE A 360 -2.12 14.17 -14.69
CA ILE A 360 -1.50 14.89 -13.58
C ILE A 360 -2.54 15.34 -12.56
N GLU A 361 -3.76 15.60 -13.02
CA GLU A 361 -4.91 15.92 -12.18
C GLU A 361 -5.28 14.74 -11.27
N ASP A 362 -4.96 13.50 -11.63
CA ASP A 362 -5.26 12.34 -10.80
C ASP A 362 -4.25 12.14 -9.65
N MET A 363 -3.15 12.89 -9.59
CA MET A 363 -2.11 12.82 -8.55
C MET A 363 -2.49 13.60 -7.27
N HIS A 364 -3.68 13.36 -6.72
CA HIS A 364 -4.14 14.02 -5.51
C HIS A 364 -3.27 13.67 -4.30
N GLY A 365 -3.13 14.58 -3.32
CA GLY A 365 -2.39 14.33 -2.07
C GLY A 365 -0.88 14.10 -2.23
N PHE A 366 -0.35 14.08 -3.46
CA PHE A 366 1.07 13.93 -3.72
C PHE A 366 1.86 15.11 -3.13
N GLY A 367 2.90 14.81 -2.35
CA GLY A 367 3.73 15.84 -1.71
C GLY A 367 3.10 16.51 -0.48
N ALA A 368 2.03 15.96 0.11
CA ALA A 368 1.49 16.42 1.40
C ALA A 368 2.43 16.15 2.61
N ALA A 369 3.62 15.59 2.37
CA ALA A 369 4.70 15.51 3.34
C ALA A 369 5.26 16.92 3.63
N PRO A 370 5.32 17.38 4.89
CA PRO A 370 5.93 18.67 5.24
C PRO A 370 7.41 18.80 4.84
N ASP A 371 8.09 17.71 4.51
CA ASP A 371 9.53 17.66 4.23
C ASP A 371 9.89 17.27 2.78
N GLY A 372 8.90 17.02 1.91
CA GLY A 372 9.14 16.67 0.51
C GLY A 372 9.90 15.35 0.29
N THR A 373 9.90 14.44 1.26
CA THR A 373 10.50 13.11 1.08
C THR A 373 9.55 12.15 0.34
N LEU A 374 10.11 11.45 -0.64
CA LEU A 374 9.52 10.34 -1.40
C LEU A 374 10.14 9.01 -0.95
#